data_AF-A0A8X6J1D9-F1
#
_entry.id   AF-A0A8X6J1D9-F1
#
_cell.length_a   1.000
_cell.length_b   1.000
_cell.length_c   1.000
_cell.angle_alpha   90.00
_cell.angle_beta   90.00
_cell.angle_gamma   90.00
#
_symmetry.space_group_name_H-M   'P 1'
#
loop_
_entity.id
_entity.type
_entity.pdbx_description
1 polymer ?
#
loop_
_entity_poly.entity_id
_entity_poly.type
_entity_poly.pdbx_seq_one_letter_code
_entity_poly.pdbx_strand_id
1 'polypeptide(L)'
;MDDLISSCSSIFSAKQLKHELIYFFSGAGIQLHKWSSNCKELLSNFNVSDGDVSLTIPDETKALGLLWRSEKDTLAFSVCYIADVSDSCTITKRSILSATARIFDPLGLISPVVTNSKLVKQGLWRLNLNWNDSLPIHLETQWKQFVKSLVAINNLNIPRYILLDDALRIELHGYCDNSLRVYGDTIYVKCLHNSGTVSTSLLCSKSRIALLKSVTIPRLELFAAVFLAKLIQKTIKSMKINFNDIVLWTESTIVLA
;
A
#
# COMPACT_ATOMS: atom_id res chain seq x y z
N MET A 1 0.26 -9.31 -18.18
CA MET A 1 0.50 -8.15 -17.29
C MET A 1 0.49 -6.99 -18.23
N ASP A 2 -0.51 -6.13 -18.09
CA ASP A 2 -0.97 -5.33 -19.23
C ASP A 2 -0.61 -3.84 -19.03
N ASP A 3 -0.09 -3.51 -17.85
CA ASP A 3 0.38 -2.18 -17.46
C ASP A 3 1.91 -2.14 -17.42
N LEU A 4 2.50 -1.10 -18.03
CA LEU A 4 3.91 -0.78 -17.94
C LEU A 4 4.10 0.47 -17.07
N ILE A 5 4.94 0.37 -16.04
CA ILE A 5 5.26 1.50 -15.16
C ILE A 5 6.77 1.70 -15.14
N SER A 6 7.18 2.94 -15.37
CA SER A 6 8.57 3.38 -15.27
C SER A 6 8.65 4.74 -14.61
N SER A 7 9.84 5.12 -14.16
CA SER A 7 10.12 6.44 -13.58
C SER A 7 11.46 6.93 -14.12
N CYS A 8 11.56 8.24 -14.37
CA CYS A 8 12.75 8.88 -14.91
C CYS A 8 13.08 10.12 -14.09
N SER A 9 14.37 10.46 -13.99
CA SER A 9 14.86 11.63 -13.26
C SER A 9 14.73 12.95 -14.03
N SER A 10 14.44 12.90 -15.34
CA SER A 10 14.27 14.09 -16.17
C SER A 10 13.19 13.91 -17.23
N ILE A 11 12.60 15.04 -17.65
CA ILE A 11 11.62 15.07 -18.73
C ILE A 11 12.22 14.62 -20.07
N PHE A 12 13.49 14.92 -20.31
CA PHE A 12 14.20 14.50 -21.52
C PHE A 12 14.30 12.97 -21.60
N SER A 13 14.80 12.34 -20.53
CA SER A 13 14.90 10.89 -20.45
C SER A 13 13.52 10.22 -20.51
N ALA A 14 12.50 10.83 -19.91
CA ALA A 14 11.13 10.33 -19.98
C ALA A 14 10.56 10.37 -21.41
N LYS A 15 10.80 11.46 -22.17
CA LYS A 15 10.41 11.57 -23.58
C LYS A 15 11.13 10.54 -24.45
N GLN A 16 12.43 10.36 -24.23
CA GLN A 16 13.22 9.36 -24.94
C GLN A 16 12.71 7.94 -24.66
N LEU A 17 12.54 7.56 -23.40
CA LEU A 17 12.01 6.25 -22.99
C LEU A 17 10.64 5.99 -23.63
N LYS A 18 9.75 6.99 -23.61
CA LYS A 18 8.43 6.89 -24.25
C LYS A 18 8.54 6.60 -25.75
N HIS A 19 9.43 7.28 -26.46
CA HIS A 19 9.65 7.05 -27.89
C HIS A 19 10.20 5.65 -28.18
N GLU A 20 11.21 5.21 -27.40
CA GLU A 20 11.80 3.87 -27.51
C GLU A 20 10.75 2.77 -27.27
N LEU A 21 9.88 2.94 -26.28
CA LEU A 21 8.79 2.01 -25.99
C LEU A 21 7.79 1.94 -27.15
N ILE A 22 7.35 3.08 -27.68
CA ILE A 22 6.41 3.09 -28.82
C ILE A 22 7.03 2.38 -30.03
N TYR A 23 8.28 2.70 -30.36
CA TYR A 23 9.01 2.06 -31.44
C TYR A 23 9.10 0.53 -31.24
N PHE A 24 9.59 0.10 -30.07
CA PHE A 24 9.78 -1.33 -29.76
C PHE A 24 8.47 -2.12 -29.83
N PHE A 25 7.39 -1.60 -29.23
CA PHE A 25 6.09 -2.28 -29.22
C PHE A 25 5.41 -2.24 -30.59
N SER A 26 5.59 -1.17 -31.38
CA SER A 26 5.09 -1.12 -32.75
C SER A 26 5.71 -2.20 -33.64
N GLY A 27 6.99 -2.52 -33.45
CA GLY A 27 7.67 -3.63 -34.12
C GLY A 27 7.09 -5.00 -33.79
N ALA A 28 6.45 -5.13 -32.62
CA ALA A 28 5.73 -6.33 -32.19
C ALA A 28 4.23 -6.28 -32.55
N GLY A 29 3.76 -5.27 -33.28
CA GLY A 29 2.35 -5.08 -33.62
C GLY A 29 1.46 -4.63 -32.44
N ILE A 30 2.05 -4.14 -31.35
CA ILE A 30 1.35 -3.71 -30.14
C ILE A 30 1.33 -2.18 -30.08
N GLN A 31 0.14 -1.59 -29.98
CA GLN A 31 -0.03 -0.15 -29.82
C GLN A 31 -0.25 0.20 -28.34
N LEU A 32 0.63 1.03 -27.78
CA LEU A 32 0.52 1.50 -26.39
C LEU A 32 -0.52 2.62 -26.28
N HIS A 33 -1.51 2.43 -25.40
CA HIS A 33 -2.59 3.40 -25.13
C HIS A 33 -2.63 3.83 -23.66
N LYS A 34 -3.44 4.85 -23.33
CA LYS A 34 -3.75 5.29 -21.94
C LYS A 34 -2.52 5.76 -21.13
N TRP A 35 -1.73 6.65 -21.74
CA TRP A 35 -0.57 7.25 -21.09
C TRP A 35 -0.98 8.13 -19.90
N SER A 36 -0.33 7.93 -18.76
CA SER A 36 -0.53 8.72 -17.54
C SER A 36 0.82 9.19 -16.98
N SER A 37 0.88 10.44 -16.50
CA SER A 37 2.12 11.07 -16.02
C SER A 37 1.81 12.15 -15.00
N ASN A 38 2.69 12.34 -14.02
CA ASN A 38 2.68 13.50 -13.13
C ASN A 38 3.22 14.78 -13.81
N CYS A 39 3.81 14.68 -15.00
CA CYS A 39 4.30 15.81 -15.79
C CYS A 39 3.41 16.05 -17.02
N LYS A 40 2.73 17.20 -17.07
CA LYS A 40 1.83 17.59 -18.18
C LYS A 40 2.58 17.75 -19.52
N GLU A 41 3.84 18.18 -19.49
CA GLU A 41 4.68 18.34 -20.69
C GLU A 41 4.94 17.01 -21.43
N LEU A 42 4.95 15.89 -20.70
CA LEU A 42 5.11 14.55 -21.30
C LEU A 42 3.85 14.12 -22.09
N LEU A 43 2.70 14.70 -21.74
CA LEU A 43 1.40 14.39 -22.33
C LEU A 43 1.06 15.35 -23.48
N SER A 44 1.48 16.62 -23.40
CA SER A 44 1.13 17.65 -24.40
C SER A 44 1.81 17.49 -25.76
N ASN A 45 2.99 16.86 -25.83
CA ASN A 45 3.87 16.97 -26.99
C ASN A 45 3.59 16.01 -28.15
N PHE A 46 2.39 15.45 -28.28
CA PHE A 46 2.08 14.55 -29.39
C PHE A 46 0.71 14.82 -30.01
N ASN A 47 0.76 15.23 -31.28
CA ASN A 47 -0.32 15.02 -32.24
C ASN A 47 -0.34 13.52 -32.59
N VAL A 48 -1.01 12.71 -31.77
CA VAL A 48 -1.36 11.35 -32.18
C VAL A 48 -2.57 11.48 -33.09
N SER A 49 -2.33 11.51 -34.40
CA SER A 49 -3.35 11.30 -35.41
C SER A 49 -3.89 9.88 -35.31
N ASP A 50 -5.21 9.78 -35.36
CA ASP A 50 -6.08 8.61 -35.43
C ASP A 50 -6.23 7.71 -34.20
N GLY A 51 -7.45 7.79 -33.63
CA GLY A 51 -8.15 6.70 -32.95
C GLY A 51 -7.84 6.53 -31.46
N ASP A 52 -8.70 7.10 -30.60
CA ASP A 52 -8.87 6.71 -29.19
C ASP A 52 -7.71 6.95 -28.21
N VAL A 53 -6.94 8.03 -28.39
CA VAL A 53 -6.27 8.63 -27.24
C VAL A 53 -7.30 9.46 -26.49
N SER A 54 -8.04 8.83 -25.58
CA SER A 54 -8.75 9.58 -24.56
C SER A 54 -7.67 10.28 -23.71
N LEU A 55 -7.37 11.53 -24.07
CA LEU A 55 -6.70 12.53 -23.23
C LEU A 55 -7.62 12.94 -22.05
N THR A 56 -8.43 12.01 -21.58
CA THR A 56 -9.07 12.13 -20.28
C THR A 56 -7.96 11.84 -19.31
N ILE A 57 -7.44 12.88 -18.67
CA ILE A 57 -6.83 12.76 -17.35
C ILE A 57 -7.95 12.17 -16.48
N PRO A 58 -7.97 10.87 -16.13
CA PRO A 58 -8.80 10.47 -15.03
C PRO A 58 -8.00 10.98 -13.84
N ASP A 59 -8.53 11.92 -13.07
CA ASP A 59 -7.91 12.37 -11.81
C ASP A 59 -7.57 11.18 -10.87
N GLU A 60 -8.07 9.99 -11.21
CA GLU A 60 -7.94 8.74 -10.50
C GLU A 60 -7.68 7.57 -11.47
N THR A 61 -6.40 7.33 -11.83
CA THR A 61 -5.98 6.10 -12.54
C THR A 61 -5.59 5.02 -11.53
N LYS A 62 -5.70 3.74 -11.90
CA LYS A 62 -5.16 2.66 -11.06
C LYS A 62 -3.74 2.32 -11.52
N ALA A 63 -2.78 2.39 -10.60
CA ALA A 63 -1.42 1.89 -10.78
C ALA A 63 -1.27 0.61 -9.95
N LEU A 64 -1.14 -0.54 -10.63
CA LEU A 64 -1.02 -1.87 -9.99
C LEU A 64 -2.12 -2.17 -8.96
N GLY A 65 -3.34 -1.69 -9.21
CA GLY A 65 -4.51 -1.89 -8.34
C GLY A 65 -4.71 -0.84 -7.24
N LEU A 66 -3.74 0.05 -6.99
CA LEU A 66 -3.89 1.23 -6.12
C LEU A 66 -4.31 2.45 -6.93
N LEU A 67 -5.02 3.39 -6.30
CA LEU A 67 -5.36 4.65 -6.95
C LEU A 67 -4.13 5.56 -6.99
N TRP A 68 -3.85 6.16 -8.14
CA TRP A 68 -2.79 7.14 -8.32
C TRP A 68 -3.38 8.44 -8.86
N ARG A 69 -3.18 9.51 -8.07
CA ARG A 69 -3.51 10.88 -8.44
C ARG A 69 -2.26 11.50 -9.05
N SER A 70 -2.20 11.47 -10.38
CA SER A 70 -1.01 11.83 -11.15
C SER A 70 -0.57 13.27 -10.91
N GLU A 71 -1.50 14.23 -10.87
CA GLU A 71 -1.17 15.65 -10.70
C GLU A 71 -0.40 15.97 -9.41
N LYS A 72 -0.74 15.28 -8.30
CA LYS A 72 -0.09 15.47 -7.00
C LYS A 72 1.00 14.44 -6.71
N ASP A 73 1.15 13.46 -7.60
CA ASP A 73 1.96 12.26 -7.41
C ASP A 73 1.72 11.53 -6.08
N THR A 74 0.45 11.32 -5.75
CA THR A 74 0.04 10.64 -4.51
C THR A 74 -0.73 9.36 -4.78
N LEU A 75 -0.43 8.33 -4.00
CA LEU A 75 -1.28 7.14 -3.86
C LEU A 75 -2.49 7.47 -2.99
N ALA A 76 -3.62 6.92 -3.38
CA ALA A 76 -4.89 7.07 -2.69
C ALA A 76 -5.64 5.72 -2.65
N PHE A 77 -6.72 5.72 -1.89
CA PHE A 77 -7.59 4.57 -1.71
C PHE A 77 -9.01 5.00 -2.03
N SER A 78 -9.78 4.11 -2.66
CA SER A 78 -11.20 4.34 -2.95
C SER A 78 -12.03 3.23 -2.35
N VAL A 79 -12.87 3.61 -1.40
CA VAL A 79 -13.69 2.73 -0.60
C VAL A 79 -15.12 3.25 -0.62
N CYS A 80 -16.04 2.45 -1.16
CA CYS A 80 -17.47 2.72 -1.10
C CYS A 80 -18.20 1.51 -0.53
N TYR A 81 -18.72 1.67 0.69
CA TYR A 81 -19.46 0.65 1.44
C TYR A 81 -20.87 1.08 1.83
N ILE A 82 -21.43 2.09 1.14
CA ILE A 82 -22.76 2.63 1.45
C ILE A 82 -23.84 1.53 1.34
N ALA A 83 -23.69 0.58 0.41
CA ALA A 83 -24.60 -0.56 0.27
C ALA A 83 -24.48 -1.62 1.37
N ASP A 84 -23.36 -1.70 2.09
CA ASP A 84 -23.12 -2.76 3.09
C ASP A 84 -23.55 -2.35 4.52
N VAL A 85 -24.06 -1.13 4.70
CA VAL A 85 -24.45 -0.54 6.00
C VAL A 85 -25.93 -0.15 6.05
N SER A 86 -26.68 -0.28 4.96
CA SER A 86 -28.12 0.00 4.99
C SER A 86 -28.82 -0.91 6.01
N ASP A 87 -29.63 -0.33 6.91
CA ASP A 87 -30.31 -1.07 7.98
C ASP A 87 -31.27 -2.17 7.46
N SER A 88 -31.58 -2.17 6.17
CA SER A 88 -32.36 -3.21 5.49
C SER A 88 -31.57 -4.46 5.08
N CYS A 89 -30.24 -4.44 5.13
CA CYS A 89 -29.40 -5.58 4.71
C CYS A 89 -28.90 -6.38 5.91
N THR A 90 -29.21 -7.68 5.92
CA THR A 90 -28.61 -8.62 6.87
C THR A 90 -27.11 -8.73 6.63
N ILE A 91 -26.30 -8.30 7.60
CA ILE A 91 -24.85 -8.48 7.55
C ILE A 91 -24.54 -9.95 7.80
N THR A 92 -23.82 -10.58 6.88
CA THR A 92 -23.45 -11.99 6.93
C THR A 92 -21.94 -12.15 6.97
N LYS A 93 -21.47 -13.33 7.38
CA LYS A 93 -20.04 -13.67 7.28
C LYS A 93 -19.49 -13.49 5.86
N ARG A 94 -20.30 -13.84 4.84
CA ARG A 94 -19.95 -13.66 3.43
C ARG A 94 -19.76 -12.19 3.06
N SER A 95 -20.68 -11.31 3.42
CA SER A 95 -20.59 -9.89 3.05
C SER A 95 -19.36 -9.23 3.69
N ILE A 96 -19.07 -9.54 4.96
CA ILE A 96 -17.86 -9.04 5.65
C ILE A 96 -16.58 -9.51 4.97
N LEU A 97 -16.48 -10.80 4.64
CA LEU A 97 -15.29 -11.34 3.99
C LEU A 97 -15.10 -10.74 2.58
N SER A 98 -16.19 -10.53 1.84
CA SER A 98 -16.16 -9.86 0.54
C SER A 98 -15.67 -8.41 0.68
N ALA A 99 -16.23 -7.64 1.61
CA ALA A 99 -15.82 -6.27 1.88
C ALA A 99 -14.35 -6.19 2.32
N THR A 100 -13.91 -6.99 3.29
CA THR A 100 -12.50 -6.99 3.72
C THR A 100 -11.52 -7.35 2.60
N ALA A 101 -11.91 -8.23 1.66
CA ALA A 101 -11.08 -8.60 0.51
C ALA A 101 -10.94 -7.48 -0.54
N ARG A 102 -11.90 -6.53 -0.59
CA ARG A 102 -11.85 -5.36 -1.50
C ARG A 102 -10.84 -4.31 -1.03
N ILE A 103 -10.39 -4.35 0.23
CA ILE A 103 -9.35 -3.46 0.76
C ILE A 103 -8.00 -3.94 0.22
N PHE A 104 -7.56 -3.33 -0.88
CA PHE A 104 -6.30 -3.66 -1.52
C PHE A 104 -5.17 -2.75 -1.00
N ASP A 105 -4.28 -3.31 -0.18
CA ASP A 105 -3.11 -2.62 0.39
C ASP A 105 -1.85 -3.50 0.28
N PRO A 106 -1.21 -3.55 -0.90
CA PRO A 106 -0.08 -4.44 -1.15
C PRO A 106 1.19 -4.03 -0.38
N LEU A 107 1.35 -2.74 -0.07
CA LEU A 107 2.50 -2.18 0.63
C LEU A 107 2.27 -2.04 2.13
N GLY A 108 1.05 -2.23 2.64
CA GLY A 108 0.72 -2.03 4.05
C GLY A 108 0.64 -0.55 4.45
N LEU A 109 0.35 0.36 3.53
CA LEU A 109 0.31 1.80 3.84
C LEU A 109 -0.83 2.16 4.78
N ILE A 110 -1.88 1.32 4.85
CA ILE A 110 -3.02 1.43 5.76
C ILE A 110 -3.12 0.20 6.65
N SER A 111 -1.99 -0.43 7.00
CA SER A 111 -1.94 -1.61 7.86
C SER A 111 -2.78 -1.51 9.14
N PRO A 112 -2.85 -0.38 9.87
CA PRO A 112 -3.73 -0.28 11.05
C PRO A 112 -5.20 -0.55 10.73
N VAL A 113 -5.69 -0.06 9.59
CA VAL A 113 -7.05 -0.29 9.11
C VAL A 113 -7.25 -1.75 8.72
N VAL A 114 -6.33 -2.29 7.92
CA VAL A 114 -6.39 -3.68 7.46
C VAL A 114 -6.32 -4.66 8.64
N THR A 115 -5.62 -4.27 9.71
CA THR A 115 -5.54 -5.04 10.96
C THR A 115 -6.89 -5.16 11.65
N ASN A 116 -7.69 -4.10 11.70
CA ASN A 116 -9.04 -4.16 12.26
C ASN A 116 -9.93 -5.13 11.46
N SER A 117 -9.86 -5.10 10.13
CA SER A 117 -10.53 -6.09 9.26
C SER A 117 -10.09 -7.52 9.56
N LYS A 118 -8.79 -7.74 9.72
CA LYS A 118 -8.18 -9.03 10.08
C LYS A 118 -8.72 -9.55 11.42
N LEU A 119 -8.82 -8.69 12.44
CA LEU A 119 -9.35 -9.04 13.76
C LEU A 119 -10.84 -9.43 13.71
N VAL A 120 -11.67 -8.69 12.98
CA VAL A 120 -13.09 -9.06 12.76
C VAL A 120 -13.18 -10.42 12.09
N LYS A 121 -12.38 -10.65 11.04
CA LYS A 121 -12.30 -11.95 10.36
C LYS A 121 -11.94 -13.06 11.34
N GLN A 122 -10.94 -12.88 12.20
CA GLN A 122 -10.58 -13.86 13.23
C GLN A 122 -11.74 -14.14 14.21
N GLY A 123 -12.46 -13.10 14.64
CA GLY A 123 -13.65 -13.24 15.50
C GLY A 123 -14.74 -14.09 14.86
N LEU A 124 -15.03 -13.88 13.57
CA LEU A 124 -16.00 -14.66 12.81
C LEU A 124 -15.61 -16.14 12.69
N TRP A 125 -14.32 -16.45 12.57
CA TRP A 125 -13.84 -17.84 12.56
C TRP A 125 -14.01 -18.52 13.91
N ARG A 126 -13.87 -17.79 15.02
CA ARG A 126 -14.05 -18.36 16.37
C ARG A 126 -15.50 -18.75 16.65
N LEU A 127 -16.46 -18.06 16.05
CA LEU A 127 -17.89 -18.33 16.22
C LEU A 127 -18.40 -19.51 15.38
N ASN A 128 -17.59 -20.07 14.48
CA ASN A 128 -17.97 -21.17 13.60
C ASN A 128 -19.29 -20.94 12.81
N LEU A 129 -19.59 -19.66 12.47
CA LEU A 129 -20.78 -19.31 11.68
C LEU A 129 -20.67 -19.82 10.23
N ASN A 130 -21.81 -20.23 9.66
CA ASN A 130 -21.94 -20.45 8.22
C ASN A 130 -21.90 -19.13 7.45
N TRP A 131 -21.78 -19.22 6.12
CA TRP A 131 -21.60 -18.07 5.24
C TRP A 131 -22.74 -17.04 5.31
N ASN A 132 -23.98 -17.51 5.51
CA ASN A 132 -25.20 -16.71 5.43
C ASN A 132 -25.88 -16.51 6.79
N ASP A 133 -25.26 -16.98 7.88
CA ASP A 133 -25.82 -16.80 9.22
C ASP A 133 -25.78 -15.32 9.60
N SER A 134 -26.78 -14.89 10.37
CA SER A 134 -26.79 -13.56 10.96
C SER A 134 -25.68 -13.43 12.01
N LEU A 135 -25.12 -12.23 12.10
CA LEU A 135 -24.09 -11.94 13.10
C LEU A 135 -24.72 -11.67 14.48
N PRO A 136 -24.01 -12.02 15.57
CA PRO A 136 -24.32 -11.47 16.88
C PRO A 136 -24.26 -9.94 16.86
N ILE A 137 -25.21 -9.30 17.55
CA ILE A 137 -25.38 -7.83 17.60
C ILE A 137 -24.09 -7.07 17.92
N HIS A 138 -23.24 -7.61 18.79
CA HIS A 138 -21.98 -6.96 19.16
C HIS A 138 -21.00 -6.88 17.98
N LEU A 139 -20.87 -7.95 17.18
CA LEU A 139 -20.01 -7.96 15.99
C LEU A 139 -20.59 -7.14 14.86
N GLU A 140 -21.91 -7.15 14.70
CA GLU A 140 -22.60 -6.32 13.72
C GLU A 140 -22.35 -4.83 14.01
N THR A 141 -22.49 -4.43 15.27
CA THR A 141 -22.22 -3.05 15.71
C THR A 141 -20.77 -2.66 15.48
N GLN A 142 -19.83 -3.53 15.84
CA GLN A 142 -18.39 -3.30 15.61
C GLN A 142 -18.07 -3.19 14.11
N TRP A 143 -18.69 -4.03 13.28
CA TRP A 143 -18.52 -3.98 11.83
C TRP A 143 -19.09 -2.69 11.24
N LYS A 144 -20.32 -2.30 11.61
CA LYS A 144 -20.94 -1.03 11.17
C LYS A 144 -20.08 0.18 11.54
N GLN A 145 -19.52 0.21 12.74
CA GLN A 145 -18.59 1.27 13.17
C GLN A 145 -17.31 1.28 12.34
N PHE A 146 -16.70 0.11 12.13
CA PHE A 146 -15.51 -0.01 11.29
C PHE A 146 -15.76 0.49 9.86
N VAL A 147 -16.86 0.09 9.23
CA VAL A 147 -17.21 0.53 7.88
C VAL A 147 -17.47 2.04 7.81
N LYS A 148 -18.14 2.62 8.81
CA LYS A 148 -18.29 4.09 8.89
C LYS A 148 -16.93 4.80 8.95
N SER A 149 -15.99 4.28 9.74
CA SER A 149 -14.64 4.85 9.84
C SER A 149 -13.81 4.69 8.56
N LEU A 150 -14.05 3.62 7.79
CA LEU A 150 -13.32 3.33 6.55
C LEU A 150 -13.47 4.43 5.48
N VAL A 151 -14.60 5.15 5.47
CA VAL A 151 -14.85 6.22 4.49
C VAL A 151 -13.81 7.33 4.59
N ALA A 152 -13.25 7.57 5.79
CA ALA A 152 -12.21 8.59 6.00
C ALA A 152 -10.94 8.33 5.17
N ILE A 153 -10.68 7.08 4.79
CA ILE A 153 -9.48 6.69 4.02
C ILE A 153 -9.52 7.24 2.59
N ASN A 154 -10.70 7.56 2.06
CA ASN A 154 -10.84 8.19 0.74
C ASN A 154 -10.16 9.57 0.66
N ASN A 155 -9.98 10.21 1.81
CA ASN A 155 -9.31 11.51 1.93
C ASN A 155 -7.79 11.38 2.12
N LEU A 156 -7.28 10.15 2.32
CA LEU A 156 -5.86 9.91 2.53
C LEU A 156 -5.09 10.06 1.21
N ASN A 157 -4.04 10.88 1.24
CA ASN A 157 -3.11 11.07 0.15
C ASN A 157 -1.71 10.74 0.64
N ILE A 158 -1.07 9.74 0.05
CA ILE A 158 0.26 9.28 0.43
C ILE A 158 1.22 9.60 -0.70
N PRO A 159 2.27 10.41 -0.50
CA PRO A 159 3.27 10.67 -1.53
C PRO A 159 3.84 9.37 -2.09
N ARG A 160 3.83 9.21 -3.43
CA ARG A 160 4.38 8.02 -4.08
C ARG A 160 5.90 8.04 -4.08
N TYR A 161 6.49 9.21 -4.29
CA TYR A 161 7.94 9.39 -4.24
C TYR A 161 8.40 9.45 -2.78
N ILE A 162 9.26 8.50 -2.41
CA ILE A 162 9.73 8.31 -1.03
C ILE A 162 11.15 8.82 -0.80
N LEU A 163 11.85 9.16 -1.88
CA LEU A 163 13.21 9.67 -1.85
C LEU A 163 13.21 11.19 -1.91
N LEU A 164 14.40 11.75 -1.80
CA LEU A 164 14.67 13.16 -2.02
C LEU A 164 15.71 13.27 -3.14
N ASP A 165 15.52 14.23 -4.03
CA ASP A 165 16.42 14.46 -5.15
C ASP A 165 17.81 14.85 -4.63
N ASP A 166 18.86 14.28 -5.22
CA ASP A 166 20.25 14.47 -4.79
C ASP A 166 20.50 14.18 -3.30
N ALA A 167 19.77 13.20 -2.74
CA ALA A 167 20.01 12.72 -1.39
C ALA A 167 21.46 12.21 -1.24
N LEU A 168 22.19 12.80 -0.29
CA LEU A 168 23.53 12.39 0.10
C LEU A 168 23.56 11.01 0.74
N ARG A 169 22.54 10.75 1.56
CA ARG A 169 22.47 9.55 2.40
C ARG A 169 21.04 9.05 2.43
N ILE A 170 20.88 7.75 2.18
CA ILE A 170 19.61 7.05 2.21
C ILE A 170 19.73 5.91 3.22
N GLU A 171 18.89 5.93 4.25
CA GLU A 171 18.88 4.98 5.36
C GLU A 171 17.55 4.24 5.41
N LEU A 172 17.59 2.96 5.76
CA LEU A 172 16.39 2.17 6.05
C LEU A 172 16.24 2.01 7.56
N HIS A 173 15.08 2.39 8.08
CA HIS A 173 14.72 2.23 9.48
C HIS A 173 13.52 1.30 9.60
N GLY A 174 13.77 0.10 10.11
CA GLY A 174 12.74 -0.89 10.40
C GLY A 174 12.30 -0.81 11.85
N TYR A 175 11.00 -0.78 12.13
CA TYR A 175 10.45 -0.85 13.49
C TYR A 175 9.54 -2.07 13.59
N CYS A 176 9.63 -2.79 14.70
CA CYS A 176 8.71 -3.88 14.99
C CYS A 176 8.13 -3.74 16.39
N ASP A 177 6.84 -4.02 16.50
CA ASP A 177 6.13 -4.04 17.75
C ASP A 177 5.11 -5.18 17.78
N ASN A 178 4.72 -5.59 18.98
CA ASN A 178 3.72 -6.61 19.19
C ASN A 178 2.78 -6.28 20.34
N SER A 179 1.60 -6.86 20.23
CA SER A 179 0.61 -6.98 21.27
C SER A 179 0.17 -8.44 21.35
N LEU A 180 -0.61 -8.76 22.38
CA LEU A 180 -1.22 -10.08 22.54
C LEU A 180 -2.08 -10.52 21.35
N ARG A 181 -2.58 -9.58 20.54
CA ARG A 181 -3.51 -9.87 19.44
C ARG A 181 -2.87 -9.73 18.07
N VAL A 182 -1.91 -8.84 17.92
CA VAL A 182 -1.34 -8.42 16.63
C VAL A 182 0.11 -8.06 16.84
N TYR A 183 0.95 -8.40 15.88
CA TYR A 183 2.26 -7.81 15.75
C TYR A 183 2.43 -7.23 14.36
N GLY A 184 3.29 -6.22 14.26
CA GLY A 184 3.44 -5.42 13.06
C GLY A 184 4.85 -4.89 12.89
N ASP A 185 5.23 -4.76 11.63
CA ASP A 185 6.53 -4.28 11.20
C ASP A 185 6.31 -3.08 10.27
N THR A 186 7.04 -2.00 10.43
CA THR A 186 7.04 -0.84 9.53
C THR A 186 8.46 -0.57 9.06
N ILE A 187 8.62 -0.12 7.82
CA ILE A 187 9.90 0.26 7.23
C ILE A 187 9.77 1.69 6.72
N TYR A 188 10.65 2.55 7.22
CA TYR A 188 10.79 3.93 6.78
C TYR A 188 12.09 4.09 5.98
N VAL A 189 12.03 4.94 4.97
CA VAL A 189 13.21 5.46 4.29
C VAL A 189 13.47 6.85 4.85
N LYS A 190 14.73 7.10 5.23
CA LYS A 190 15.20 8.40 5.67
C LYS A 190 16.25 8.90 4.67
N CYS A 191 16.02 10.08 4.11
CA CYS A 191 16.94 10.74 3.19
C CYS A 191 17.52 12.00 3.84
N LEU A 192 18.82 12.21 3.69
CA LEU A 192 19.52 13.43 4.08
C LEU A 192 20.03 14.15 2.82
N HIS A 193 19.70 15.44 2.70
CA HIS A 193 20.19 16.31 1.63
C HIS A 193 21.46 17.06 2.03
N ASN A 194 22.21 17.55 1.04
CA ASN A 194 23.35 18.47 1.21
C ASN A 194 23.00 19.74 2.02
N SER A 195 21.77 20.23 1.90
CA SER A 195 21.31 21.41 2.65
C SER A 195 21.02 21.14 4.13
N GLY A 196 21.16 19.89 4.59
CA GLY A 196 20.75 19.45 5.92
C GLY A 196 19.27 19.07 6.03
N THR A 197 18.49 19.17 4.94
CA THR A 197 17.08 18.75 4.93
C THR A 197 16.98 17.24 5.12
N VAL A 198 16.16 16.82 6.08
CA VAL A 198 15.86 15.40 6.33
C VAL A 198 14.42 15.12 5.90
N SER A 199 14.23 14.06 5.12
CA SER A 199 12.91 13.53 4.76
C SER A 199 12.77 12.11 5.27
N THR A 200 11.61 11.79 5.84
CA THR A 200 11.28 10.43 6.30
C THR A 200 9.93 10.01 5.74
N SER A 201 9.91 8.88 5.03
CA SER A 201 8.73 8.37 4.35
C SER A 201 8.49 6.91 4.69
N LEU A 202 7.24 6.54 4.96
CA LEU A 202 6.85 5.14 5.13
C LEU A 202 6.99 4.45 3.76
N LEU A 203 7.82 3.42 3.70
CA LEU A 203 8.01 2.62 2.49
C LEU A 203 7.01 1.47 2.42
N CYS A 204 6.95 0.67 3.47
CA CYS A 204 5.98 -0.41 3.57
C CYS A 204 5.78 -0.82 5.02
N SER A 205 4.70 -1.55 5.27
CA SER A 205 4.49 -2.20 6.56
C SER A 205 3.79 -3.53 6.40
N LYS A 206 3.78 -4.32 7.47
CA LYS A 206 3.09 -5.59 7.48
C LYS A 206 2.54 -5.87 8.86
N SER A 207 1.24 -6.12 8.94
CA SER A 207 0.60 -6.59 10.16
C SER A 207 0.19 -8.05 10.07
N ARG A 208 0.26 -8.74 11.22
CA ARG A 208 -0.18 -10.14 11.36
C ARG A 208 -0.96 -10.31 12.65
N ILE A 209 -1.98 -11.16 12.59
CA ILE A 209 -2.73 -11.53 13.79
C ILE A 209 -1.92 -12.60 14.54
N ALA A 210 -1.84 -12.46 15.86
CA ALA A 210 -1.31 -13.50 16.73
C ALA A 210 -2.14 -14.78 16.61
N LEU A 211 -1.48 -15.92 16.79
CA LEU A 211 -2.14 -17.22 16.79
C LEU A 211 -3.18 -17.29 17.91
N LEU A 212 -4.25 -18.06 17.68
CA LEU A 212 -5.29 -18.28 18.69
C LEU A 212 -4.78 -19.08 19.89
N LYS A 213 -3.75 -19.90 19.69
CA LYS A 213 -3.06 -20.59 20.78
C LYS A 213 -2.21 -19.55 21.52
N SER A 214 -2.27 -19.57 22.85
CA SER A 214 -1.47 -18.67 23.68
C SER A 214 0.01 -18.85 23.37
N VAL A 215 0.64 -17.76 22.91
CA VAL A 215 2.08 -17.62 22.77
C VAL A 215 2.52 -16.61 23.81
N THR A 216 3.67 -16.84 24.44
CA THR A 216 4.21 -15.89 25.43
C THR A 216 4.62 -14.59 24.75
N ILE A 217 4.52 -13.47 25.48
CA ILE A 217 4.92 -12.14 24.97
C ILE A 217 6.38 -12.15 24.45
N PRO A 218 7.38 -12.69 25.17
CA PRO A 218 8.76 -12.74 24.68
C PRO A 218 8.91 -13.44 23.32
N ARG A 219 8.08 -14.45 23.06
CA ARG A 219 8.10 -15.17 21.79
C ARG A 219 7.42 -14.39 20.67
N LEU A 220 6.39 -13.59 20.98
CA LEU A 220 5.79 -12.66 20.02
C LEU A 220 6.74 -11.51 19.67
N GLU A 221 7.47 -10.97 20.65
CA GLU A 221 8.54 -10.00 20.46
C GLU A 221 9.61 -10.52 19.50
N LEU A 222 10.13 -11.72 19.75
CA LEU A 222 11.11 -12.36 18.89
C LEU A 222 10.56 -12.63 17.47
N PHE A 223 9.29 -13.03 17.36
CA PHE A 223 8.67 -13.20 16.05
C PHE A 223 8.58 -11.89 15.28
N ALA A 224 8.17 -10.80 15.91
CA ALA A 224 8.12 -9.48 15.28
C ALA A 224 9.50 -9.09 14.72
N ALA A 225 10.56 -9.22 15.53
CA ALA A 225 11.93 -8.93 15.08
C ALA A 225 12.38 -9.80 13.89
N VAL A 226 12.09 -11.11 13.91
CA VAL A 226 12.39 -12.01 12.79
C VAL A 226 11.61 -11.64 11.53
N PHE A 227 10.37 -11.20 11.67
CA PHE A 227 9.55 -10.78 10.51
C PHE A 227 10.01 -9.45 9.93
N LEU A 228 10.39 -8.49 10.77
CA LEU A 228 11.01 -7.25 10.34
C LEU A 228 12.30 -7.50 9.55
N ALA A 229 13.20 -8.34 10.08
CA ALA A 229 14.45 -8.69 9.40
C ALA A 229 14.19 -9.31 8.00
N LYS A 230 13.20 -10.20 7.90
CA LYS A 230 12.78 -10.79 6.62
C LYS A 230 12.17 -9.76 5.68
N LEU A 231 11.37 -8.83 6.21
CA LEU A 231 10.74 -7.78 5.41
C LEU A 231 11.81 -6.84 4.84
N ILE A 232 12.75 -6.40 5.66
CA ILE A 232 13.90 -5.57 5.26
C ILE A 232 14.73 -6.26 4.18
N GLN A 233 15.08 -7.53 4.37
CA GLN A 233 15.84 -8.28 3.37
C GLN A 233 15.11 -8.36 2.02
N LYS A 234 13.78 -8.55 2.05
CA LYS A 234 12.97 -8.57 0.83
C LYS A 234 12.91 -7.17 0.19
N THR A 235 12.77 -6.13 1.00
CA THR A 235 12.74 -4.74 0.55
C THR A 235 14.04 -4.35 -0.15
N ILE A 236 15.20 -4.62 0.46
CA ILE A 236 16.52 -4.34 -0.13
C ILE A 236 16.70 -5.08 -1.46
N LYS A 237 16.30 -6.36 -1.54
CA LYS A 237 16.39 -7.13 -2.80
C LYS A 237 15.46 -6.58 -3.90
N SER A 238 14.34 -5.99 -3.51
CA SER A 238 13.32 -5.48 -4.43
C SER A 238 13.63 -4.05 -4.90
N MET A 239 14.24 -3.24 -4.02
CA MET A 239 14.70 -1.90 -4.33
C MET A 239 16.09 -1.98 -4.96
N LYS A 240 16.20 -1.59 -6.23
CA LYS A 240 17.49 -1.47 -6.94
C LYS A 240 18.23 -0.19 -6.52
N ILE A 241 18.30 0.08 -5.23
CA ILE A 241 18.86 1.30 -4.61
C ILE A 241 19.88 0.86 -3.56
N ASN A 242 21.00 1.58 -3.49
CA ASN A 242 22.00 1.38 -2.45
C ASN A 242 21.62 2.18 -1.21
N PHE A 243 21.43 1.50 -0.09
CA PHE A 243 21.21 2.12 1.21
C PHE A 243 22.54 2.25 1.94
N ASN A 244 22.80 3.41 2.54
CA ASN A 244 24.01 3.67 3.30
C ASN A 244 23.99 2.91 4.63
N ASP A 245 22.86 2.96 5.32
CA ASP A 245 22.64 2.27 6.60
C ASP A 245 21.29 1.57 6.63
N ILE A 246 21.23 0.51 7.45
CA ILE A 246 20.01 -0.22 7.77
C ILE A 246 19.98 -0.38 9.29
N VAL A 247 18.96 0.18 9.94
CA VAL A 247 18.78 0.12 11.39
C VAL A 247 17.45 -0.53 11.73
N LEU A 248 17.46 -1.52 12.62
CA LEU A 248 16.27 -2.22 13.08
C LEU A 248 16.03 -1.87 14.55
N TRP A 249 14.81 -1.44 14.84
CA TRP A 249 14.38 -0.93 16.14
C TRP A 249 13.34 -1.85 16.77
N THR A 250 13.51 -2.09 18.06
CA THR A 250 12.55 -2.80 18.90
C THR A 250 12.64 -2.27 20.32
N GLU A 251 11.51 -2.22 21.02
CA GLU A 251 11.45 -1.87 22.44
C GLU A 251 11.63 -3.08 23.36
N SER A 252 11.67 -4.30 22.81
CA SER A 252 11.86 -5.52 23.59
C SER A 252 13.30 -5.65 24.06
N THR A 253 13.53 -5.48 25.36
CA THR A 253 14.82 -5.74 25.99
C THR A 253 15.25 -7.21 25.85
N ILE A 254 14.29 -8.13 25.72
CA ILE A 254 14.57 -9.56 25.55
C ILE A 254 15.15 -9.83 24.16
N VAL A 255 14.68 -9.12 23.13
CA VAL A 255 15.22 -9.24 21.77
C VAL A 255 16.58 -8.54 21.64
N LEU A 256 16.81 -7.49 22.43
CA LEU A 256 18.06 -6.71 22.41
C LEU A 256 19.20 -7.36 23.22
N ALA A 257 18.88 -8.25 24.16
CA ALA A 257 19.85 -8.96 25.00
C ALA A 257 20.56 -10.09 24.24
#